data_AF-A0A946M5E5-F1
#
_entry.id   AF-A0A946M5E5-F1
#
_cell.length_a   1.000
_cell.length_b   1.000
_cell.length_c   1.000
_cell.angle_alpha   90.00
_cell.angle_beta   90.00
_cell.angle_gamma   90.00
#
_symmetry.space_group_name_H-M   'P 1'
#
loop_
_entity.id
_entity.type
_entity.pdbx_description
1 polymer ?
#
loop_
_entity_poly.entity_id
_entity_poly.type
_entity_poly.pdbx_seq_one_letter_code
_entity_poly.pdbx_strand_id
1 'polypeptide(L)'
;MKLFVTLLFIPNLVWADGVRAVEAFFAELETLQGGFQQQVRDGSGQMIEESFGTIQIQRPGKFHWQTSQPFVQVVVGDGDRIWIYDPDLEQV
;
A
#
# COMPACT_ATOMS: atom_id res chain seq x y z
N MET A 1 -42.79 -48.24 -8.93
CA MET A 1 -43.15 -46.95 -8.30
C MET A 1 -41.94 -46.03 -8.47
N LYS A 2 -42.03 -45.02 -9.34
CA LYS A 2 -40.92 -44.11 -9.69
C LYS A 2 -40.65 -43.17 -8.51
N LEU A 3 -39.51 -43.30 -7.85
CA LEU A 3 -39.08 -42.33 -6.84
C LEU A 3 -38.15 -41.32 -7.49
N PHE A 4 -38.66 -40.10 -7.67
CA PHE A 4 -37.97 -38.94 -8.22
C PHE A 4 -36.85 -38.51 -7.25
N VAL A 5 -35.58 -38.60 -7.67
CA VAL A 5 -34.46 -37.99 -6.93
C VAL A 5 -34.36 -36.54 -7.36
N THR A 6 -34.84 -35.62 -6.52
CA THR A 6 -34.68 -34.18 -6.73
C THR A 6 -33.30 -33.76 -6.20
N LEU A 7 -32.37 -33.48 -7.11
CA LEU A 7 -31.05 -32.96 -6.79
C LEU A 7 -31.19 -31.46 -6.44
N LEU A 8 -31.02 -31.11 -5.16
CA LEU A 8 -31.03 -29.73 -4.69
C LEU A 8 -29.67 -29.08 -5.05
N PHE A 9 -29.64 -28.24 -6.09
CA PHE A 9 -28.52 -27.34 -6.34
C PHE A 9 -28.59 -26.20 -5.31
N ILE A 10 -27.73 -26.23 -4.30
CA ILE A 10 -27.52 -25.08 -3.40
C ILE A 10 -26.57 -24.12 -4.15
N PRO A 11 -27.00 -22.91 -4.54
CA PRO A 11 -26.07 -21.93 -5.06
C PRO A 11 -25.11 -21.53 -3.92
N ASN A 12 -23.83 -21.80 -4.12
CA ASN A 12 -22.80 -21.19 -3.28
C ASN A 12 -22.82 -19.69 -3.58
N LEU A 13 -23.41 -18.91 -2.68
CA LEU A 13 -23.21 -17.47 -2.65
C LEU A 13 -21.72 -17.25 -2.40
N VAL A 14 -20.96 -16.89 -3.43
CA VAL A 14 -19.58 -16.44 -3.29
C VAL A 14 -19.63 -14.98 -2.84
N TRP A 15 -19.25 -14.72 -1.60
CA TRP A 15 -19.11 -13.37 -1.06
C TRP A 15 -17.70 -12.89 -1.38
N ALA A 16 -17.57 -12.08 -2.43
CA ALA A 16 -16.32 -11.38 -2.73
C ALA A 16 -16.18 -10.17 -1.78
N ASP A 17 -15.69 -10.43 -0.57
CA ASP A 17 -15.42 -9.38 0.41
C ASP A 17 -14.01 -8.80 0.18
N GLY A 18 -13.95 -7.70 -0.57
CA GLY A 18 -12.70 -7.04 -0.92
C GLY A 18 -11.96 -6.46 0.29
N VAL A 19 -12.68 -6.06 1.34
CA VAL A 19 -12.06 -5.54 2.57
C VAL A 19 -11.32 -6.66 3.27
N ARG A 20 -11.97 -7.81 3.46
CA ARG A 20 -11.33 -8.99 4.05
C ARG A 20 -10.09 -9.44 3.29
N ALA A 21 -10.11 -9.38 1.95
CA ALA A 21 -8.96 -9.76 1.14
C ALA A 21 -7.76 -8.84 1.40
N VAL A 22 -8.00 -7.54 1.49
CA VAL A 22 -6.97 -6.53 1.81
C VAL A 22 -6.46 -6.70 3.24
N GLU A 23 -7.34 -6.91 4.21
CA GLU A 23 -6.97 -7.16 5.61
C GLU A 23 -6.11 -8.42 5.76
N ALA A 24 -6.49 -9.52 5.10
CA ALA A 24 -5.72 -10.77 5.12
C ALA A 24 -4.32 -10.58 4.52
N PHE A 25 -4.22 -9.90 3.38
CA PHE A 25 -2.94 -9.56 2.76
C PHE A 25 -2.04 -8.74 3.72
N PHE A 26 -2.62 -7.71 4.35
CA PHE A 26 -1.89 -6.87 5.31
C PHE A 26 -1.73 -7.51 6.69
N ALA A 27 -2.35 -8.64 7.00
CA ALA A 27 -2.06 -9.40 8.22
C ALA A 27 -0.74 -10.17 8.07
N GLU A 28 -0.48 -10.75 6.90
CA GLU A 28 0.64 -11.68 6.66
C GLU A 28 1.95 -10.99 6.21
N LEU A 29 1.86 -9.81 5.60
CA LEU A 29 3.02 -9.04 5.08
C LEU A 29 4.03 -8.49 6.13
N GLU A 30 4.95 -9.28 6.68
CA GLU A 30 5.92 -8.77 7.67
C GLU A 30 6.81 -7.61 7.17
N THR A 31 7.22 -7.69 5.91
CA THR A 31 8.11 -6.72 5.26
C THR A 31 7.67 -6.42 3.85
N LEU A 32 7.89 -5.20 3.37
CA LEU A 32 7.69 -4.81 1.98
C LEU A 32 8.83 -3.89 1.54
N GLN A 33 9.34 -4.08 0.33
CA GLN A 33 10.29 -3.18 -0.29
C GLN A 33 9.97 -2.99 -1.76
N GLY A 34 10.26 -1.81 -2.31
CA GLY A 34 10.05 -1.54 -3.73
C GLY A 34 10.51 -0.15 -4.15
N GLY A 35 10.68 0.02 -5.46
CA GLY A 35 10.81 1.34 -6.07
C GLY A 35 9.43 1.95 -6.36
N PHE A 36 9.34 3.27 -6.32
CA PHE A 36 8.12 4.00 -6.69
C PHE A 36 8.40 5.10 -7.72
N GLN A 37 7.36 5.42 -8.47
CA GLN A 37 7.20 6.64 -9.26
C GLN A 37 5.87 7.27 -8.84
N GLN A 38 5.92 8.48 -8.30
CA GLN A 38 4.75 9.23 -7.87
C GLN A 38 4.49 10.37 -8.84
N GLN A 39 3.23 10.52 -9.27
CA GLN A 39 2.79 11.64 -10.10
C GLN A 39 1.67 12.37 -9.37
N VAL A 40 1.85 13.66 -9.12
CA VAL A 40 0.80 14.54 -8.57
C VAL A 40 0.15 15.30 -9.71
N ARG A 41 -1.18 15.29 -9.74
CA ARG A 41 -1.99 15.98 -10.74
C ARG A 41 -2.93 16.97 -10.07
N ASP A 42 -3.15 18.11 -10.70
CA ASP A 42 -4.13 19.10 -10.23
C ASP A 42 -5.57 18.71 -10.59
N GLY A 43 -6.54 19.56 -10.24
CA GLY A 43 -7.96 19.32 -10.54
C GLY A 43 -8.32 19.30 -12.03
N SER A 44 -7.43 19.78 -12.90
CA SER A 44 -7.59 19.69 -14.36
C SER A 44 -6.99 18.39 -14.94
N GLY A 45 -6.28 17.61 -14.13
CA GLY A 45 -5.56 16.41 -14.54
C GLY A 45 -4.15 16.66 -15.08
N GLN A 46 -3.71 17.93 -15.11
CA GLN A 46 -2.36 18.31 -15.48
C GLN A 46 -1.38 17.80 -14.41
N MET A 47 -0.31 17.15 -14.84
CA MET A 47 0.76 16.74 -13.93
C MET A 47 1.54 17.97 -13.48
N ILE A 48 1.65 18.11 -12.16
CA ILE A 48 2.35 19.24 -11.50
C ILE A 48 3.63 18.80 -10.81
N GLU A 49 3.75 17.51 -10.47
CA GLU A 49 4.95 16.96 -9.84
C GLU A 49 5.14 15.49 -10.25
N GLU A 50 6.39 15.09 -10.40
CA GLU A 50 6.79 13.70 -10.57
C GLU A 50 8.00 13.43 -9.68
N SER A 51 7.96 12.34 -8.91
CA SER A 51 9.07 11.96 -8.04
C SER A 51 9.32 10.45 -8.06
N PHE A 52 10.55 10.06 -7.73
CA PHE A 52 11.01 8.69 -7.75
C PHE A 52 11.70 8.36 -6.43
N GLY A 53 11.64 7.09 -6.03
CA GLY A 53 12.32 6.68 -4.82
C GLY A 53 12.13 5.22 -4.46
N THR A 54 12.38 4.92 -3.20
CA THR A 54 12.20 3.58 -2.63
C THR A 54 11.40 3.64 -1.34
N ILE A 55 10.63 2.58 -1.11
CA ILE A 55 9.92 2.34 0.12
C ILE A 55 10.39 1.03 0.73
N GLN A 56 10.57 1.03 2.04
CA GLN A 56 10.80 -0.16 2.85
C GLN A 56 9.85 -0.10 4.05
N ILE A 57 9.21 -1.21 4.37
CA ILE A 57 8.29 -1.34 5.49
C ILE A 57 8.70 -2.60 6.25
N GLN A 58 8.72 -2.49 7.57
CA GLN A 58 8.83 -3.61 8.48
C GLN A 58 7.80 -3.44 9.58
N ARG A 59 6.91 -4.40 9.74
CA ARG A 59 5.93 -4.35 10.82
C ARG A 59 6.52 -4.77 12.17
N PRO A 60 6.01 -4.23 13.28
CA PRO A 60 5.01 -3.14 13.35
C PRO A 60 5.65 -1.75 13.18
N GLY A 61 4.97 -0.87 12.45
CA GLY A 61 5.17 0.58 12.48
C GLY A 61 6.48 1.15 11.90
N LYS A 62 7.43 0.32 11.45
CA LYS A 62 8.67 0.80 10.84
C LYS A 62 8.52 0.98 9.35
N PHE A 63 8.96 2.13 8.87
CA PHE A 63 9.07 2.37 7.43
C PHE A 63 10.20 3.34 7.13
N HIS A 64 10.73 3.23 5.92
CA HIS A 64 11.74 4.12 5.37
C HIS A 64 11.31 4.47 3.95
N TRP A 65 10.94 5.74 3.75
CA TRP A 65 10.56 6.30 2.47
C TRP A 65 11.66 7.25 2.03
N GLN A 66 12.33 6.94 0.93
CA GLN A 66 13.41 7.77 0.39
C GLN A 66 13.04 8.22 -1.01
N THR A 67 12.77 9.52 -1.15
CA THR A 67 12.69 10.18 -2.45
C THR A 67 14.09 10.45 -2.95
N SER A 68 14.41 9.98 -4.15
CA SER A 68 15.71 10.20 -4.80
C SER A 68 15.69 11.36 -5.79
N GLN A 69 14.53 11.66 -6.38
CA GLN A 69 14.36 12.69 -7.40
C GLN A 69 12.95 13.30 -7.33
N PRO A 70 12.77 14.59 -7.66
CA PRO A 70 13.82 15.55 -8.05
C PRO A 70 14.60 16.10 -6.85
N PHE A 71 13.99 16.12 -5.67
CA PHE A 71 14.60 16.59 -4.43
C PHE A 71 14.72 15.42 -3.45
N VAL A 72 15.88 15.30 -2.81
CA VAL A 72 16.11 14.20 -1.88
C VAL A 72 15.35 14.48 -0.60
N GLN A 73 14.58 13.50 -0.12
CA GLN A 73 13.91 13.58 1.17
C GLN A 73 13.82 12.17 1.77
N VAL A 74 13.96 12.08 3.09
CA VAL A 74 13.84 10.82 3.82
C VAL A 74 12.76 10.96 4.88
N VAL A 75 11.75 10.09 4.82
CA VAL A 75 10.74 9.95 5.87
C VAL A 75 10.95 8.60 6.55
N VAL A 76 11.14 8.64 7.87
CA VAL A 76 11.37 7.44 8.68
C VAL A 76 10.30 7.36 9.75
N GLY A 77 9.68 6.19 9.86
CA GLY A 77 8.94 5.79 11.06
C GLY A 77 9.67 4.66 11.77
N ASP A 78 9.85 4.75 13.08
CA ASP A 78 10.47 3.68 13.89
C ASP A 78 9.48 2.81 14.66
N GLY A 79 8.19 3.12 14.54
CA GLY A 79 7.08 2.49 15.27
C GLY A 79 6.49 3.39 16.37
N ASP A 80 7.23 4.41 16.82
CA ASP A 80 6.80 5.33 17.87
C ASP A 80 6.68 6.78 17.36
N ARG A 81 7.56 7.18 16.43
CA ARG A 81 7.65 8.54 15.90
C ARG A 81 7.88 8.53 14.40
N ILE A 82 7.64 9.69 13.80
CA ILE A 82 7.91 9.97 12.39
C ILE A 82 8.88 11.14 12.32
N TRP A 83 9.92 11.00 11.50
CA TRP A 83 10.87 12.05 11.17
C TRP A 83 10.86 12.31 9.67
N ILE A 84 11.05 13.56 9.30
CA ILE A 84 11.20 13.99 7.90
C ILE A 84 12.53 14.72 7.82
N TYR A 85 13.49 14.16 7.10
CA TYR A 85 14.77 14.78 6.86
C TYR A 85 14.86 15.32 5.43
N ASP A 86 15.14 16.60 5.32
CA ASP A 86 15.45 17.29 4.06
C ASP A 86 16.95 17.64 4.06
N PRO A 87 17.79 16.90 3.30
CA PRO A 87 19.22 17.12 3.26
C PRO A 87 19.61 18.46 2.63
N ASP A 88 18.81 18.98 1.69
CA ASP A 88 19.12 20.22 0.99
C ASP A 88 18.94 21.44 1.91
N LEU A 89 18.06 21.31 2.90
CA LEU A 89 17.80 22.32 3.93
C LEU A 89 18.49 22.03 5.26
N GLU A 90 19.19 20.89 5.39
CA GLU A 90 19.73 20.38 6.66
C GLU A 90 18.69 20.34 7.79
N GLN A 91 17.44 20.00 7.46
CA GLN A 91 16.29 20.12 8.38
C GLN A 91 15.69 18.76 8.74
N VAL A 92 15.33 18.59 10.02
CA VAL A 92 14.58 17.45 10.60
C VAL A 92 13.25 17.91 11.19
#